data_AF-A0AAU3DFA8-F1
#
_entry.id   AF-A0AAU3DFA8-F1
#
_cell.length_a   1.000
_cell.length_b   1.000
_cell.length_c   1.000
_cell.angle_alpha   90.00
_cell.angle_beta   90.00
_cell.angle_gamma   90.00
#
_symmetry.space_group_name_H-M   'P 1'
#
loop_
_entity.id
_entity.type
_entity.pdbx_description
1 polymer ?
#
loop_
_entity_poly.entity_id
_entity_poly.type
_entity_poly.pdbx_seq_one_letter_code
_entity_poly.pdbx_strand_id
1 'polypeptide(L)'
;MSPSQHEQRTDRTDGTRPAPARGPAPAERTGLLGVQSTLGNTAVLHLLRQAGHPYTAAPRGVAVQRFMEPTGSGDAWRTEALAYVQSEHGRTILPTYLKQTLGRKASREARRELLKELGMQEAAAVVSRAVEDGPAAAGPDLDKSLATVVRNLNIMEQENVTAAKAGEDPGQAFPLPNVLVGTEFTFTDGTLNGTVGGNPLRVDLSGLKGRAVKAAEAAIGYATKKMNDWALKVASAPLPKGVTLAVTATDIKGQAAKRFTYTADSTPWWWEITMDDGCLETRTAPTSVGGMQAGHVDFIIRRHIFELAEKSGLHVDQSIFGGGGHISVDSESAFGGSVELFVKSMRMWEEKWEKWVERFGDAPREKDTVNAPWTGDLPQGETHLRNVQELLTEILADAHRGDVDLPGAVRRLQAHMVALPLHRDATQNLREKVAGHPEDRLHYQAVNLEHMNAESAGSRRVEFRDIQAQQGYDQLMGDLRHIGDLLQDARYSVVDDQQTRLAKRHP
;
A
#
# COMPACT_ATOMS: atom_id res chain seq x y z
N MET A 1 2.62 24.78 -74.02
CA MET A 1 1.87 23.56 -73.67
C MET A 1 1.90 23.41 -72.17
N SER A 2 0.79 23.70 -71.52
CA SER A 2 0.53 23.38 -70.12
C SER A 2 -0.95 23.04 -70.06
N PRO A 3 -1.32 21.96 -69.36
CA PRO A 3 -2.22 22.23 -68.26
C PRO A 3 -1.94 21.41 -66.99
N SER A 4 -2.23 22.12 -65.92
CA SER A 4 -2.34 21.80 -64.51
C SER A 4 -3.55 20.92 -64.15
N GLN A 5 -3.32 20.08 -63.14
CA GLN A 5 -4.14 19.84 -61.92
C GLN A 5 -5.65 19.55 -62.04
N HIS A 6 -6.09 18.37 -61.55
CA HIS A 6 -6.65 18.21 -60.21
C HIS A 6 -6.96 16.73 -59.87
N GLU A 7 -6.71 16.39 -58.60
CA GLU A 7 -7.38 15.40 -57.75
C GLU A 7 -7.31 13.88 -58.03
N GLN A 8 -6.43 13.22 -57.27
CA GLN A 8 -6.57 11.83 -56.83
C GLN A 8 -6.94 11.83 -55.34
N ARG A 9 -7.99 11.09 -54.96
CA ARG A 9 -8.19 10.63 -53.59
C ARG A 9 -8.58 9.16 -53.62
N THR A 10 -7.78 8.36 -52.92
CA THR A 10 -7.72 6.91 -52.94
C THR A 10 -8.67 6.22 -51.97
N ASP A 11 -8.92 4.97 -52.30
CA ASP A 11 -9.76 3.96 -51.67
C ASP A 11 -9.47 3.70 -50.18
N ARG A 12 -10.54 3.36 -49.46
CA ARG A 12 -10.53 2.82 -48.10
C ARG A 12 -10.78 1.31 -48.18
N THR A 13 -9.81 0.52 -47.73
CA THR A 13 -9.91 -0.94 -47.59
C THR A 13 -10.48 -1.36 -46.24
N ASP A 14 -11.24 -2.43 -46.26
CA ASP A 14 -11.89 -3.11 -45.14
C ASP A 14 -10.89 -3.69 -44.12
N GLY A 15 -11.14 -3.42 -42.84
CA GLY A 15 -10.39 -3.96 -41.70
C GLY A 15 -11.34 -4.45 -40.60
N THR A 16 -11.44 -5.78 -40.52
CA THR A 16 -11.83 -6.65 -39.39
C THR A 16 -12.31 -6.01 -38.07
N ARG A 17 -13.62 -6.14 -37.81
CA ARG A 17 -14.23 -5.99 -36.47
C ARG A 17 -13.99 -7.24 -35.61
N PRO A 18 -13.61 -7.13 -34.33
CA PRO A 18 -13.58 -8.26 -33.40
C PRO A 18 -15.00 -8.70 -33.00
N ALA A 19 -15.20 -10.02 -32.90
CA ALA A 19 -16.44 -10.61 -32.41
C ALA A 19 -16.61 -10.40 -30.89
N PRO A 20 -17.84 -10.21 -30.39
CA PRO A 20 -18.09 -10.05 -28.96
C PRO A 20 -17.79 -11.34 -28.18
N ALA A 21 -17.11 -11.19 -27.04
CA ALA A 21 -16.84 -12.28 -26.12
C ALA A 21 -18.14 -12.90 -25.61
N ARG A 22 -18.30 -14.23 -25.76
CA ARG A 22 -19.40 -14.98 -25.17
C ARG A 22 -19.22 -15.04 -23.66
N GLY A 23 -20.19 -14.51 -22.91
CA GLY A 23 -20.27 -14.68 -21.47
C GLY A 23 -20.53 -16.13 -21.04
N PRO A 24 -20.51 -16.43 -19.73
CA PRO A 24 -20.64 -17.79 -19.19
C PRO A 24 -22.00 -18.44 -19.52
N ALA A 25 -22.02 -19.77 -19.49
CA ALA A 25 -23.16 -20.60 -19.89
C ALA A 25 -24.40 -20.37 -18.98
N PRO A 26 -25.63 -20.64 -19.48
CA PRO A 26 -26.88 -20.24 -18.82
C PRO A 26 -27.15 -20.81 -17.41
N ALA A 27 -26.49 -21.90 -17.03
CA ALA A 27 -26.79 -22.62 -15.78
C ALA A 27 -26.22 -21.96 -14.51
N GLU A 28 -25.13 -21.19 -14.60
CA GLU A 28 -24.56 -20.49 -13.43
C GLU A 28 -25.30 -19.17 -13.13
N ARG A 29 -25.96 -18.58 -14.13
CA ARG A 29 -26.74 -17.35 -13.96
C ARG A 29 -27.99 -17.55 -13.13
N THR A 30 -28.65 -18.70 -13.20
CA THR A 30 -29.94 -18.93 -12.53
C THR A 30 -29.82 -18.98 -11.01
N GLY A 31 -28.74 -19.54 -10.47
CA GLY A 31 -28.50 -19.60 -9.02
C GLY A 31 -28.31 -18.23 -8.39
N LEU A 32 -27.39 -17.42 -8.95
CA LEU A 32 -27.12 -16.07 -8.44
C LEU A 32 -28.30 -15.11 -8.66
N LEU A 33 -29.01 -15.21 -9.79
CA LEU A 33 -30.23 -14.44 -10.02
C LEU A 33 -31.35 -14.82 -9.05
N GLY A 34 -31.44 -16.08 -8.64
CA GLY A 34 -32.39 -16.55 -7.61
C GLY A 34 -32.09 -15.99 -6.23
N VAL A 35 -30.81 -15.94 -5.83
CA VAL A 35 -30.39 -15.26 -4.59
C VAL A 35 -30.63 -13.76 -4.71
N GLN A 36 -30.32 -13.14 -5.85
CA GLN A 36 -30.53 -11.71 -6.08
C GLN A 36 -32.00 -11.30 -5.96
N SER A 37 -32.90 -12.09 -6.55
CA SER A 37 -34.34 -11.82 -6.51
C SER A 37 -34.95 -12.05 -5.13
N THR A 38 -34.39 -13.00 -4.36
CA THR A 38 -34.94 -13.39 -3.05
C THR A 38 -34.37 -12.57 -1.90
N LEU A 39 -33.07 -12.29 -1.92
CA LEU A 39 -32.32 -11.70 -0.80
C LEU A 39 -31.68 -10.35 -1.15
N GLY A 40 -31.81 -9.90 -2.40
CA GLY A 40 -31.29 -8.62 -2.88
C GLY A 40 -29.80 -8.63 -3.21
N ASN A 41 -29.35 -7.52 -3.82
CA ASN A 41 -27.97 -7.35 -4.28
C ASN A 41 -26.94 -7.47 -3.15
N THR A 42 -27.29 -7.09 -1.92
CA THR A 42 -26.40 -7.16 -0.75
C THR A 42 -26.04 -8.61 -0.39
N ALA A 43 -27.02 -9.52 -0.42
CA ALA A 43 -26.78 -10.94 -0.13
C ALA A 43 -25.95 -11.60 -1.23
N VAL A 44 -26.19 -11.23 -2.49
CA VAL A 44 -25.37 -11.69 -3.63
C VAL A 44 -23.93 -11.21 -3.50
N LEU A 45 -23.71 -9.93 -3.17
CA LEU A 45 -22.38 -9.40 -2.92
C LEU A 45 -21.70 -10.09 -1.73
N HIS A 46 -22.45 -10.44 -0.68
CA HIS A 46 -21.91 -11.17 0.47
C HIS A 46 -21.49 -12.60 0.09
N LEU A 47 -22.32 -13.33 -0.66
CA LEU A 47 -21.97 -14.67 -1.17
C LEU A 47 -20.81 -14.63 -2.15
N LEU A 48 -20.77 -13.64 -3.04
CA LEU A 48 -19.66 -13.44 -3.97
C LEU A 48 -18.37 -13.07 -3.21
N ARG A 49 -18.43 -12.29 -2.13
CA ARG A 49 -17.28 -12.02 -1.24
C ARG A 49 -16.81 -13.27 -0.51
N GLN A 50 -17.73 -14.06 0.06
CA GLN A 50 -17.41 -15.33 0.70
C GLN A 50 -16.81 -16.34 -0.29
N ALA A 51 -17.24 -16.29 -1.55
CA ALA A 51 -16.68 -17.12 -2.63
C ALA A 51 -15.35 -16.60 -3.19
N GLY A 52 -14.79 -15.50 -2.64
CA GLY A 52 -13.55 -14.91 -3.13
C GLY A 52 -13.66 -14.34 -4.55
N HIS A 53 -14.86 -13.94 -4.97
CA HIS A 53 -15.10 -13.50 -6.35
C HIS A 53 -14.40 -12.14 -6.61
N PRO A 54 -13.51 -12.06 -7.61
CA PRO A 54 -12.57 -10.94 -7.79
C PRO A 54 -13.26 -9.60 -8.09
N TYR A 55 -14.45 -9.63 -8.69
CA TYR A 55 -15.24 -8.42 -8.95
C TYR A 55 -15.94 -7.84 -7.71
N THR A 56 -15.92 -8.51 -6.56
CA THR A 56 -16.38 -7.90 -5.28
C THR A 56 -15.31 -7.11 -4.56
N ALA A 57 -14.05 -7.27 -5.00
CA ALA A 57 -12.89 -6.50 -4.60
C ALA A 57 -12.55 -5.37 -5.58
N ALA A 58 -13.35 -5.19 -6.66
CA ALA A 58 -13.27 -3.94 -7.44
C ALA A 58 -13.43 -2.81 -6.43
N PRO A 59 -12.36 -2.01 -6.17
CA PRO A 59 -12.42 -1.02 -5.14
C PRO A 59 -13.60 -0.13 -5.52
N ARG A 60 -14.60 -0.01 -4.64
CA ARG A 60 -15.38 1.24 -4.64
C ARG A 60 -14.29 2.30 -4.62
N GLY A 61 -14.18 3.09 -5.70
CA GLY A 61 -13.02 3.94 -5.95
C GLY A 61 -12.57 4.51 -4.62
N VAL A 62 -11.39 4.07 -4.15
CA VAL A 62 -10.94 4.43 -2.81
C VAL A 62 -10.93 5.94 -2.83
N ALA A 63 -11.60 6.55 -1.86
CA ALA A 63 -11.59 8.00 -1.77
C ALA A 63 -10.14 8.38 -1.43
N VAL A 64 -9.33 8.74 -2.43
CA VAL A 64 -7.95 9.17 -2.26
C VAL A 64 -7.94 10.68 -2.18
N GLN A 65 -7.29 11.22 -1.15
CA GLN A 65 -7.02 12.65 -1.04
C GLN A 65 -6.18 13.10 -2.24
N ARG A 66 -6.70 14.04 -3.02
CA ARG A 66 -5.98 14.60 -4.18
C ARG A 66 -5.07 15.74 -3.77
N PHE A 67 -5.51 16.58 -2.81
CA PHE A 67 -4.80 17.73 -2.27
C PHE A 67 -4.36 18.77 -3.32
N MET A 68 -4.42 20.04 -2.93
CA MET A 68 -3.85 21.14 -3.72
C MET A 68 -3.09 22.06 -2.78
N GLU A 69 -1.86 22.45 -3.12
CA GLU A 69 -1.05 23.34 -2.27
C GLU A 69 -1.82 24.64 -1.99
N PRO A 70 -2.21 24.91 -0.72
CA PRO A 70 -3.02 26.08 -0.39
C PRO A 70 -2.24 27.39 -0.47
N THR A 71 -0.91 27.33 -0.42
CA THR A 71 -0.04 28.51 -0.45
C THR A 71 0.78 28.57 -1.74
N GLY A 72 0.25 29.28 -2.73
CA GLY A 72 0.96 29.59 -3.96
C GLY A 72 0.66 31.00 -4.47
N SER A 73 1.38 31.40 -5.51
CA SER A 73 1.17 32.68 -6.18
C SER A 73 1.56 32.59 -7.66
N GLY A 74 1.06 33.52 -8.46
CA GLY A 74 1.32 33.57 -9.89
C GLY A 74 0.38 32.69 -10.73
N ASP A 75 0.50 32.84 -12.05
CA ASP A 75 -0.51 32.35 -12.99
C ASP A 75 -0.58 30.82 -13.07
N ALA A 76 0.55 30.13 -12.90
CA ALA A 76 0.59 28.66 -12.90
C ALA A 76 -0.24 28.09 -11.74
N TRP A 77 0.02 28.55 -10.51
CA TRP A 77 -0.72 28.11 -9.33
C TRP A 77 -2.20 28.51 -9.41
N ARG A 78 -2.53 29.74 -9.86
CA ARG A 78 -3.92 30.17 -10.04
C ARG A 78 -4.68 29.23 -10.97
N THR A 79 -4.06 28.88 -12.09
CA THR A 79 -4.65 27.98 -13.09
C THR A 79 -4.93 26.60 -12.49
N GLU A 80 -3.96 26.05 -11.76
CA GLU A 80 -4.12 24.75 -11.10
C GLU A 80 -5.17 24.78 -9.98
N ALA A 81 -5.16 25.82 -9.14
CA ALA A 81 -6.13 26.00 -8.06
C ALA A 81 -7.56 26.15 -8.59
N LEU A 82 -7.76 26.94 -9.64
CA LEU A 82 -9.06 27.05 -10.31
C LEU A 82 -9.50 25.72 -10.92
N ALA A 83 -8.59 24.99 -11.58
CA ALA A 83 -8.88 23.68 -12.13
C ALA A 83 -9.26 22.67 -11.04
N TYR A 84 -8.57 22.69 -9.89
CA TYR A 84 -8.89 21.86 -8.74
C TYR A 84 -10.31 22.14 -8.21
N VAL A 85 -10.65 23.42 -7.97
CA VAL A 85 -11.98 23.85 -7.51
C VAL A 85 -13.08 23.47 -8.53
N GLN A 86 -12.79 23.60 -9.83
CA GLN A 86 -13.73 23.32 -10.90
C GLN A 86 -13.87 21.83 -11.23
N SER A 87 -12.91 20.99 -10.83
CA SER A 87 -12.91 19.57 -11.13
C SER A 87 -14.17 18.88 -10.61
N GLU A 88 -14.58 17.79 -11.25
CA GLU A 88 -15.69 16.95 -10.78
C GLU A 88 -15.48 16.57 -9.31
N HIS A 89 -14.25 16.21 -8.96
CA HIS A 89 -13.83 15.89 -7.60
C HIS A 89 -14.05 17.07 -6.64
N GLY A 90 -13.49 18.25 -6.95
CA GLY A 90 -13.62 19.46 -6.13
C GLY A 90 -15.08 19.82 -5.82
N ARG A 91 -15.97 19.63 -6.80
CA ARG A 91 -17.42 19.87 -6.65
C ARG A 91 -18.11 18.88 -5.71
N THR A 92 -17.55 17.69 -5.48
CA THR A 92 -18.14 16.66 -4.60
C THR A 92 -17.67 16.73 -3.15
N ILE A 93 -16.55 17.40 -2.86
CA ILE A 93 -15.97 17.52 -1.52
C ILE A 93 -16.96 18.17 -0.55
N LEU A 94 -17.45 19.37 -0.88
CA LEU A 94 -18.35 20.14 -0.02
C LEU A 94 -19.70 19.43 0.21
N PRO A 95 -20.42 18.92 -0.81
CA PRO A 95 -21.65 18.16 -0.59
C PRO A 95 -21.46 16.93 0.32
N THR A 96 -20.33 16.23 0.19
CA THR A 96 -20.01 15.06 1.03
C THR A 96 -19.75 15.50 2.48
N TYR A 97 -18.97 16.57 2.66
CA TYR A 97 -18.68 17.13 3.97
C TYR A 97 -19.94 17.61 4.68
N LEU A 98 -20.81 18.38 3.98
CA LEU A 98 -22.09 18.84 4.52
C LEU A 98 -22.99 17.68 4.95
N LYS A 99 -23.00 16.57 4.19
CA LYS A 99 -23.78 15.38 4.55
C LYS A 99 -23.22 14.71 5.81
N GLN A 100 -21.90 14.73 6.00
CA GLN A 100 -21.25 14.17 7.17
C GLN A 100 -21.47 15.04 8.42
N THR A 101 -21.36 16.35 8.30
CA THR A 101 -21.47 17.29 9.45
C THR A 101 -22.91 17.62 9.83
N LEU A 102 -23.78 17.87 8.85
CA LEU A 102 -25.15 18.35 9.07
C LEU A 102 -26.23 17.29 8.76
N GLY A 103 -25.83 16.11 8.26
CA GLY A 103 -26.75 15.08 7.81
C GLY A 103 -27.40 15.35 6.45
N ARG A 104 -28.19 14.38 5.96
CA ARG A 104 -28.79 14.42 4.60
C ARG A 104 -29.81 15.54 4.38
N LYS A 105 -30.40 16.08 5.45
CA LYS A 105 -31.52 17.04 5.41
C LYS A 105 -31.13 18.43 5.93
N ALA A 106 -29.85 18.79 5.86
CA ALA A 106 -29.38 20.10 6.27
C ALA A 106 -30.12 21.23 5.52
N SER A 107 -30.70 22.17 6.28
CA SER A 107 -31.41 23.33 5.73
C SER A 107 -30.46 24.23 4.95
N ARG A 108 -31.02 25.11 4.11
CA ARG A 108 -30.22 26.10 3.38
C ARG A 108 -29.53 27.07 4.33
N GLU A 109 -30.18 27.46 5.44
CA GLU A 109 -29.55 28.30 6.46
C GLU A 109 -28.35 27.59 7.11
N ALA A 110 -28.48 26.33 7.52
CA ALA A 110 -27.40 25.59 8.18
C ALA A 110 -26.16 25.45 7.27
N ARG A 111 -26.37 25.17 5.98
CA ARG A 111 -25.27 25.14 4.99
C ARG A 111 -24.58 26.49 4.83
N ARG A 112 -25.36 27.57 4.84
CA ARG A 112 -24.84 28.93 4.71
C ARG A 112 -24.02 29.32 5.94
N GLU A 113 -24.51 29.00 7.14
CA GLU A 113 -23.79 29.29 8.38
C GLU A 113 -22.47 28.51 8.44
N LEU A 114 -22.47 27.22 8.07
CA LEU A 114 -21.25 26.43 8.00
C LEU A 114 -20.22 27.04 7.01
N LEU A 115 -20.65 27.47 5.82
CA LEU A 115 -19.76 28.12 4.86
C LEU A 115 -19.22 29.47 5.37
N LYS A 116 -19.99 30.16 6.20
CA LYS A 116 -19.59 31.41 6.85
C LYS A 116 -18.58 31.16 7.97
N GLU A 117 -18.80 30.15 8.82
CA GLU A 117 -17.85 29.71 9.86
C GLU A 117 -16.48 29.33 9.28
N LEU A 118 -16.47 28.71 8.10
CA LEU A 118 -15.25 28.35 7.38
C LEU A 118 -14.61 29.54 6.62
N GLY A 119 -15.22 30.73 6.67
CA GLY A 119 -14.77 31.90 5.91
C GLY A 119 -14.86 31.72 4.38
N MET A 120 -15.61 30.73 3.91
CA MET A 120 -15.71 30.41 2.48
C MET A 120 -16.73 31.27 1.74
N GLN A 121 -17.69 31.90 2.43
CA GLN A 121 -18.78 32.60 1.73
C GLN A 121 -18.29 33.74 0.83
N GLU A 122 -17.39 34.59 1.34
CA GLU A 122 -16.83 35.71 0.57
C GLU A 122 -15.79 35.24 -0.44
N ALA A 123 -14.89 34.35 -0.03
CA ALA A 123 -13.84 33.80 -0.87
C ALA A 123 -14.43 33.04 -2.08
N ALA A 124 -15.49 32.24 -1.87
CA ALA A 124 -16.16 31.51 -2.94
C ALA A 124 -16.80 32.45 -3.97
N ALA A 125 -17.32 33.62 -3.56
CA ALA A 125 -17.88 34.58 -4.51
C ALA A 125 -16.79 35.18 -5.42
N VAL A 126 -15.60 35.43 -4.89
CA VAL A 126 -14.44 35.88 -5.69
C VAL A 126 -13.99 34.78 -6.66
N VAL A 127 -13.88 33.54 -6.18
CA VAL A 127 -13.47 32.40 -7.00
C VAL A 127 -14.51 32.09 -8.08
N SER A 128 -15.81 32.15 -7.78
CA SER A 128 -16.87 31.98 -8.78
C SER A 128 -16.78 33.01 -9.91
N ARG A 129 -16.53 34.28 -9.59
CA ARG A 129 -16.27 35.30 -10.64
C ARG A 129 -15.04 34.97 -11.47
N ALA A 130 -13.95 34.49 -10.87
CA ALA A 130 -12.77 34.06 -11.62
C ALA A 130 -13.07 32.87 -12.55
N VAL A 131 -13.95 31.95 -12.12
CA VAL A 131 -14.38 30.80 -12.90
C VAL A 131 -15.27 31.20 -14.08
N GLU A 132 -16.18 32.15 -13.88
CA GLU A 132 -17.17 32.58 -14.88
C GLU A 132 -16.60 33.60 -15.87
N ASP A 133 -15.90 34.63 -15.36
CA ASP A 133 -15.46 35.81 -16.11
C ASP A 133 -13.94 35.86 -16.31
N GLY A 134 -13.20 34.89 -15.76
CA GLY A 134 -11.74 34.79 -15.83
C GLY A 134 -11.00 35.47 -14.67
N PRO A 135 -9.72 35.13 -14.43
CA PRO A 135 -8.96 35.60 -13.26
C PRO A 135 -8.89 37.13 -13.10
N ALA A 136 -8.82 37.87 -14.21
CA ALA A 136 -8.74 39.34 -14.19
C ALA A 136 -10.00 40.00 -13.61
N ALA A 137 -11.17 39.38 -13.77
CA ALA A 137 -12.45 39.91 -13.30
C ALA A 137 -12.65 39.76 -11.77
N ALA A 138 -11.91 38.85 -11.13
CA ALA A 138 -12.01 38.60 -9.69
C ALA A 138 -11.32 39.66 -8.82
N GLY A 139 -10.43 40.47 -9.40
CA GLY A 139 -9.73 41.53 -8.71
C GLY A 139 -8.50 41.06 -7.91
N PRO A 140 -7.88 41.96 -7.13
CA PRO A 140 -6.60 41.71 -6.45
C PRO A 140 -6.67 40.65 -5.34
N ASP A 141 -7.86 40.36 -4.81
CA ASP A 141 -8.07 39.41 -3.71
C ASP A 141 -8.20 37.95 -4.18
N LEU A 142 -8.04 37.67 -5.48
CA LEU A 142 -8.23 36.33 -6.04
C LEU A 142 -7.31 35.31 -5.37
N ASP A 143 -6.02 35.59 -5.21
CA ASP A 143 -5.07 34.62 -4.65
C ASP A 143 -5.38 34.28 -3.20
N LYS A 144 -5.69 35.30 -2.39
CA LYS A 144 -6.11 35.11 -1.00
C LYS A 144 -7.41 34.30 -0.91
N SER A 145 -8.35 34.55 -1.82
CA SER A 145 -9.63 33.84 -1.88
C SER A 145 -9.45 32.39 -2.34
N LEU A 146 -8.62 32.15 -3.35
CA LEU A 146 -8.25 30.81 -3.81
C LEU A 146 -7.55 30.02 -2.71
N ALA A 147 -6.56 30.61 -2.04
CA ALA A 147 -5.88 29.97 -0.91
C ALA A 147 -6.86 29.57 0.20
N THR A 148 -7.81 30.44 0.51
CA THR A 148 -8.87 30.17 1.50
C THR A 148 -9.79 29.03 1.06
N VAL A 149 -10.26 29.03 -0.19
CA VAL A 149 -11.12 27.97 -0.73
C VAL A 149 -10.38 26.65 -0.81
N VAL A 150 -9.17 26.63 -1.37
CA VAL A 150 -8.33 25.43 -1.50
C VAL A 150 -8.04 24.83 -0.13
N ARG A 151 -7.60 25.63 0.85
CA ARG A 151 -7.34 25.15 2.21
C ARG A 151 -8.57 24.49 2.82
N ASN A 152 -9.73 25.14 2.73
CA ASN A 152 -10.96 24.57 3.28
C ASN A 152 -11.41 23.31 2.53
N LEU A 153 -11.24 23.25 1.21
CA LEU A 153 -11.49 22.02 0.45
C LEU A 153 -10.55 20.89 0.88
N ASN A 154 -9.27 21.16 1.12
CA ASN A 154 -8.32 20.17 1.64
C ASN A 154 -8.73 19.66 3.03
N ILE A 155 -9.16 20.56 3.93
CA ILE A 155 -9.68 20.19 5.25
C ILE A 155 -10.89 19.27 5.09
N MET A 156 -11.89 19.68 4.30
CA MET A 156 -13.10 18.88 4.06
C MET A 156 -12.79 17.53 3.44
N GLU A 157 -11.87 17.49 2.47
CA GLU A 157 -11.42 16.26 1.83
C GLU A 157 -10.77 15.32 2.84
N GLN A 158 -9.82 15.81 3.65
CA GLN A 158 -9.19 15.05 4.73
C GLN A 158 -10.23 14.44 5.67
N GLU A 159 -11.27 15.21 6.05
CA GLU A 159 -12.34 14.71 6.92
C GLU A 159 -13.20 13.64 6.22
N ASN A 160 -13.54 13.84 4.94
CA ASN A 160 -14.33 12.91 4.15
C ASN A 160 -13.60 11.57 3.92
N VAL A 161 -12.32 11.61 3.51
CA VAL A 161 -11.54 10.39 3.26
C VAL A 161 -11.28 9.63 4.56
N THR A 162 -11.03 10.36 5.65
CA THR A 162 -10.85 9.78 6.99
C THR A 162 -12.12 9.07 7.45
N ALA A 163 -13.28 9.72 7.35
CA ALA A 163 -14.56 9.11 7.73
C ALA A 163 -14.90 7.91 6.86
N ALA A 164 -14.69 8.02 5.54
CA ALA A 164 -14.94 6.93 4.61
C ALA A 164 -14.08 5.71 4.94
N LYS A 165 -12.81 5.92 5.31
CA LYS A 165 -11.88 4.83 5.58
C LYS A 165 -12.00 4.26 6.98
N ALA A 166 -12.11 5.12 7.99
CA ALA A 166 -12.23 4.70 9.38
C ALA A 166 -13.60 4.06 9.68
N GLY A 167 -14.64 4.43 8.92
CA GLY A 167 -15.98 3.85 8.98
C GLY A 167 -16.19 2.59 8.15
N GLU A 168 -15.14 2.01 7.54
CA GLU A 168 -15.26 0.68 6.93
C GLU A 168 -15.57 -0.37 8.00
N ASP A 169 -16.57 -1.22 7.73
CA ASP A 169 -16.96 -2.27 8.65
C ASP A 169 -15.79 -3.24 8.90
N PRO A 170 -15.46 -3.54 10.16
CA PRO A 170 -14.50 -4.58 10.45
C PRO A 170 -15.09 -5.93 10.02
N GLY A 171 -14.25 -6.79 9.45
CA GLY A 171 -14.68 -8.16 9.11
C GLY A 171 -14.85 -9.00 10.38
N GLN A 172 -15.83 -9.91 10.37
CA GLN A 172 -16.10 -10.79 11.52
C GLN A 172 -14.91 -11.70 11.86
N ALA A 173 -14.17 -12.17 10.85
CA ALA A 173 -13.03 -13.07 11.03
C ALA A 173 -11.67 -12.34 11.04
N PHE A 174 -11.61 -11.17 10.40
CA PHE A 174 -10.42 -10.35 10.21
C PHE A 174 -10.82 -8.88 10.28
N PRO A 175 -10.18 -8.06 11.14
CA PRO A 175 -10.57 -6.67 11.33
C PRO A 175 -10.59 -5.86 10.03
N LEU A 176 -9.68 -6.15 9.09
CA LEU A 176 -9.49 -5.33 7.90
C LEU A 176 -9.51 -6.14 6.59
N PRO A 177 -10.67 -6.71 6.20
CA PRO A 177 -10.74 -7.68 5.11
C PRO A 177 -10.40 -7.11 3.73
N ASN A 178 -10.44 -5.78 3.57
CA ASN A 178 -10.21 -5.10 2.29
C ASN A 178 -8.81 -4.50 2.17
N VAL A 179 -7.97 -4.55 3.20
CA VAL A 179 -6.59 -4.05 3.13
C VAL A 179 -5.78 -5.00 2.25
N LEU A 180 -5.14 -4.46 1.22
CA LEU A 180 -4.24 -5.20 0.35
C LEU A 180 -2.90 -5.40 1.06
N VAL A 181 -2.43 -6.64 1.05
CA VAL A 181 -1.15 -7.02 1.61
C VAL A 181 -0.31 -7.74 0.57
N GLY A 182 1.00 -7.50 0.63
CA GLY A 182 2.02 -8.31 -0.02
C GLY A 182 2.81 -9.04 1.05
N THR A 183 3.24 -10.26 0.75
CA THR A 183 4.04 -11.06 1.68
C THR A 183 5.36 -11.42 1.04
N GLU A 184 6.42 -11.37 1.83
CA GLU A 184 7.73 -11.88 1.48
C GLU A 184 8.14 -12.96 2.49
N PHE A 185 8.14 -14.21 2.03
CA PHE A 185 8.58 -15.36 2.80
C PHE A 185 10.01 -15.71 2.41
N THR A 186 10.84 -15.99 3.40
CA THR A 186 12.23 -16.39 3.20
C THR A 186 12.38 -17.89 3.40
N PHE A 187 13.09 -18.53 2.46
CA PHE A 187 13.35 -19.96 2.46
C PHE A 187 14.83 -20.19 2.25
N THR A 188 15.43 -21.04 3.07
CA THR A 188 16.87 -21.29 3.02
C THR A 188 17.20 -22.75 3.27
N ASP A 189 18.49 -23.08 3.18
CA ASP A 189 19.05 -24.30 3.70
C ASP A 189 20.43 -24.00 4.30
N GLY A 190 21.06 -25.00 4.92
CA GLY A 190 22.36 -24.80 5.57
C GLY A 190 23.46 -24.24 4.67
N THR A 191 23.36 -24.45 3.35
CA THR A 191 24.31 -23.92 2.36
C THR A 191 24.02 -22.46 2.06
N LEU A 192 22.75 -22.12 1.84
CA LEU A 192 22.32 -20.76 1.52
C LEU A 192 22.54 -19.79 2.69
N ASN A 193 22.18 -20.16 3.93
CA ASN A 193 22.43 -19.32 5.12
C ASN A 193 23.85 -19.49 5.70
N GLY A 194 24.66 -20.41 5.16
CA GLY A 194 26.06 -20.62 5.56
C GLY A 194 26.25 -21.40 6.87
N THR A 195 25.20 -21.96 7.48
CA THR A 195 25.28 -22.67 8.77
C THR A 195 25.95 -24.05 8.70
N VAL A 196 25.98 -24.71 7.55
CA VAL A 196 26.62 -26.06 7.38
C VAL A 196 28.01 -26.01 6.73
N GLY A 197 28.66 -24.84 6.78
CA GLY A 197 29.96 -24.61 6.14
C GLY A 197 29.80 -24.26 4.66
N GLY A 198 30.41 -23.15 4.25
CA GLY A 198 30.24 -22.58 2.92
C GLY A 198 30.32 -21.06 2.96
N ASN A 199 30.11 -20.43 1.80
CA ASN A 199 29.87 -19.00 1.75
C ASN A 199 28.35 -18.83 1.61
N PRO A 200 27.69 -18.06 2.50
CA PRO A 200 26.26 -17.82 2.37
C PRO A 200 25.95 -17.21 1.00
N LEU A 201 24.72 -17.37 0.55
CA LEU A 201 24.25 -16.70 -0.65
C LEU A 201 24.48 -15.20 -0.49
N ARG A 202 25.21 -14.63 -1.44
CA ARG A 202 25.43 -13.19 -1.55
C ARG A 202 25.13 -12.77 -2.97
N VAL A 203 24.08 -11.99 -3.15
CA VAL A 203 23.57 -11.61 -4.46
C VAL A 203 24.23 -10.34 -4.98
N ASP A 204 24.67 -9.45 -4.07
CA ASP A 204 25.48 -8.29 -4.43
C ASP A 204 26.99 -8.64 -4.49
N LEU A 205 27.49 -8.73 -5.72
CA LEU A 205 28.90 -8.99 -6.02
C LEU A 205 29.78 -7.74 -5.99
N SER A 206 29.20 -6.56 -5.81
CA SER A 206 29.94 -5.30 -5.79
C SER A 206 31.01 -5.30 -4.68
N GLY A 207 32.20 -4.80 -5.01
CA GLY A 207 33.35 -4.78 -4.10
C GLY A 207 34.04 -6.13 -3.86
N LEU A 208 33.45 -7.26 -4.24
CA LEU A 208 34.08 -8.58 -4.09
C LEU A 208 35.22 -8.76 -5.12
N LYS A 209 36.26 -9.51 -4.73
CA LYS A 209 37.39 -9.84 -5.62
C LYS A 209 37.88 -11.27 -5.41
N GLY A 210 38.50 -11.85 -6.45
CA GLY A 210 39.24 -13.11 -6.37
C GLY A 210 38.39 -14.29 -5.89
N ARG A 211 38.77 -14.90 -4.76
CA ARG A 211 38.07 -16.06 -4.18
C ARG A 211 36.65 -15.74 -3.71
N ALA A 212 36.39 -14.51 -3.25
CA ALA A 212 35.08 -14.11 -2.75
C ALA A 212 34.02 -14.02 -3.86
N VAL A 213 34.37 -13.47 -5.03
CA VAL A 213 33.48 -13.46 -6.20
C VAL A 213 33.13 -14.87 -6.63
N LYS A 214 34.14 -15.74 -6.80
CA LYS A 214 33.90 -17.14 -7.23
C LYS A 214 33.03 -17.91 -6.25
N ALA A 215 33.19 -17.65 -4.95
CA ALA A 215 32.36 -18.24 -3.92
C ALA A 215 30.90 -17.77 -4.02
N ALA A 216 30.67 -16.46 -4.19
CA ALA A 216 29.33 -15.91 -4.36
C ALA A 216 28.67 -16.38 -5.67
N GLU A 217 29.40 -16.44 -6.79
CA GLU A 217 28.92 -17.04 -8.05
C GLU A 217 28.52 -18.51 -7.89
N ALA A 218 29.29 -19.29 -7.13
CA ALA A 218 28.94 -20.68 -6.83
C ALA A 218 27.67 -20.79 -5.97
N ALA A 219 27.50 -19.91 -4.98
CA ALA A 219 26.29 -19.84 -4.16
C ALA A 219 25.06 -19.43 -5.00
N ILE A 220 25.20 -18.45 -5.90
CA ILE A 220 24.15 -18.06 -6.86
C ILE A 220 23.78 -19.23 -7.78
N GLY A 221 24.77 -19.99 -8.26
CA GLY A 221 24.54 -21.20 -9.06
C GLY A 221 23.76 -22.28 -8.29
N TYR A 222 24.09 -22.47 -7.00
CA TYR A 222 23.36 -23.38 -6.11
C TYR A 222 21.92 -22.92 -5.86
N ALA A 223 21.72 -21.64 -5.54
CA ALA A 223 20.41 -21.02 -5.35
C ALA A 223 19.55 -21.15 -6.62
N THR A 224 20.13 -20.92 -7.80
CA THR A 224 19.46 -21.12 -9.10
C THR A 224 18.98 -22.56 -9.27
N LYS A 225 19.81 -23.55 -8.89
CA LYS A 225 19.43 -24.97 -8.95
C LYS A 225 18.25 -25.27 -8.03
N LYS A 226 18.27 -24.77 -6.79
CA LYS A 226 17.16 -24.92 -5.83
C LYS A 226 15.87 -24.27 -6.32
N MET A 227 15.96 -23.05 -6.85
CA MET A 227 14.83 -22.34 -7.43
C MET A 227 14.22 -23.12 -8.62
N ASN A 228 15.04 -23.67 -9.51
CA ASN A 228 14.55 -24.47 -10.63
C ASN A 228 13.92 -25.80 -10.18
N ASP A 229 14.50 -26.45 -9.16
CA ASP A 229 13.95 -27.67 -8.57
C ASP A 229 12.57 -27.41 -7.92
N TRP A 230 12.45 -26.33 -7.15
CA TRP A 230 11.15 -25.90 -6.58
C TRP A 230 10.14 -25.57 -7.69
N ALA A 231 10.54 -24.81 -8.71
CA ALA A 231 9.67 -24.48 -9.84
C ALA A 231 9.16 -25.73 -10.60
N LEU A 232 10.01 -26.75 -10.79
CA LEU A 232 9.62 -28.01 -11.40
C LEU A 232 8.58 -28.77 -10.55
N LYS A 233 8.74 -28.77 -9.22
CA LYS A 233 7.75 -29.38 -8.31
C LYS A 233 6.41 -28.65 -8.38
N VAL A 234 6.41 -27.31 -8.38
CA VAL A 234 5.19 -26.51 -8.52
C VAL A 234 4.48 -26.80 -9.85
N ALA A 235 5.23 -26.86 -10.96
CA ALA A 235 4.69 -27.12 -12.29
C ALA A 235 4.07 -28.54 -12.45
N SER A 236 4.48 -29.49 -11.60
CA SER A 236 3.98 -30.88 -11.62
C SER A 236 2.97 -31.19 -10.51
N ALA A 237 2.70 -30.24 -9.61
CA ALA A 237 1.78 -30.43 -8.50
C ALA A 237 0.30 -30.32 -8.93
N PRO A 238 -0.63 -30.98 -8.22
CA PRO A 238 -2.06 -30.82 -8.44
C PRO A 238 -2.52 -29.36 -8.24
N LEU A 239 -3.38 -28.88 -9.12
CA LEU A 239 -4.00 -27.55 -9.01
C LEU A 239 -5.41 -27.62 -8.42
N PRO A 240 -5.90 -26.54 -7.78
CA PRO A 240 -7.32 -26.42 -7.46
C PRO A 240 -8.18 -26.55 -8.73
N LYS A 241 -9.40 -27.09 -8.58
CA LYS A 241 -10.33 -27.27 -9.70
C LYS A 241 -10.61 -25.91 -10.38
N GLY A 242 -10.49 -25.87 -11.71
CA GLY A 242 -10.75 -24.66 -12.51
C GLY A 242 -9.60 -23.65 -12.54
N VAL A 243 -8.46 -23.95 -11.92
CA VAL A 243 -7.28 -23.09 -11.91
C VAL A 243 -6.26 -23.60 -12.93
N THR A 244 -5.68 -22.69 -13.72
CA THR A 244 -4.52 -22.97 -14.57
C THR A 244 -3.27 -22.31 -14.01
N LEU A 245 -2.09 -22.84 -14.35
CA LEU A 245 -0.79 -22.33 -13.92
C LEU A 245 0.10 -22.05 -15.13
N ALA A 246 0.72 -20.88 -15.16
CA ALA A 246 1.84 -20.55 -16.03
C ALA A 246 3.09 -20.27 -15.19
N VAL A 247 4.22 -20.87 -15.56
CA VAL A 247 5.52 -20.63 -14.92
C VAL A 247 6.43 -19.92 -15.91
N THR A 248 6.92 -18.75 -15.55
CA THR A 248 7.81 -17.95 -16.41
C THR A 248 9.14 -17.68 -15.73
N ALA A 249 10.23 -17.75 -16.49
CA ALA A 249 11.49 -17.20 -16.07
C ALA A 249 11.42 -15.67 -16.15
N THR A 250 11.92 -14.99 -15.13
CA THR A 250 12.01 -13.53 -15.08
C THR A 250 13.37 -13.11 -14.53
N ASP A 251 13.61 -11.80 -14.49
CA ASP A 251 14.83 -11.19 -13.98
C ASP A 251 14.44 -10.05 -13.04
N ILE A 252 14.99 -10.06 -11.83
CA ILE A 252 14.80 -8.99 -10.85
C ILE A 252 16.18 -8.47 -10.47
N LYS A 253 16.47 -7.21 -10.80
CA LYS A 253 17.76 -6.55 -10.54
C LYS A 253 18.96 -7.33 -11.13
N GLY A 254 18.81 -7.96 -12.30
CA GLY A 254 19.86 -8.76 -12.94
C GLY A 254 20.03 -10.17 -12.37
N GLN A 255 19.10 -10.61 -11.52
CA GLN A 255 19.13 -11.93 -10.88
C GLN A 255 18.00 -12.80 -11.41
N ALA A 256 18.32 -14.08 -11.62
CA ALA A 256 17.36 -15.07 -12.07
C ALA A 256 16.21 -15.21 -11.06
N ALA A 257 14.99 -15.14 -11.57
CA ALA A 257 13.77 -15.31 -10.78
C ALA A 257 12.76 -16.19 -11.54
N LYS A 258 11.76 -16.70 -10.81
CA LYS A 258 10.64 -17.47 -11.38
C LYS A 258 9.32 -16.88 -10.94
N ARG A 259 8.39 -16.65 -11.87
CA ARG A 259 7.03 -16.23 -11.56
C ARG A 259 6.03 -17.34 -11.86
N PHE A 260 5.09 -17.53 -10.96
CA PHE A 260 4.01 -18.51 -11.01
C PHE A 260 2.68 -17.74 -11.08
N THR A 261 2.03 -17.76 -12.24
CA THR A 261 0.75 -17.08 -12.45
C THR A 261 -0.38 -18.11 -12.51
N TYR A 262 -1.25 -18.07 -11.51
CA TYR A 262 -2.46 -18.88 -11.40
C TYR A 262 -3.63 -18.09 -11.99
N THR A 263 -4.46 -18.72 -12.80
CA THR A 263 -5.67 -18.07 -13.35
C THR A 263 -6.90 -18.86 -12.96
N ALA A 264 -7.81 -18.22 -12.21
CA ALA A 264 -9.13 -18.72 -11.87
C ALA A 264 -10.18 -17.76 -12.44
N ASP A 265 -11.13 -18.24 -13.23
CA ASP A 265 -12.21 -17.42 -13.82
C ASP A 265 -11.70 -16.12 -14.48
N SER A 266 -10.64 -16.24 -15.28
CA SER A 266 -9.96 -15.12 -15.97
C SER A 266 -9.28 -14.09 -15.06
N THR A 267 -9.20 -14.33 -13.75
CA THR A 267 -8.47 -13.47 -12.82
C THR A 267 -7.11 -14.07 -12.49
N PRO A 268 -6.01 -13.37 -12.80
CA PRO A 268 -4.67 -13.83 -12.45
C PRO A 268 -4.34 -13.51 -10.99
N TRP A 269 -3.69 -14.45 -10.31
CA TRP A 269 -2.99 -14.26 -9.06
C TRP A 269 -1.58 -14.84 -9.21
N TRP A 270 -0.57 -14.18 -8.67
CA TRP A 270 0.81 -14.61 -8.88
C TRP A 270 1.64 -14.55 -7.61
N TRP A 271 2.70 -15.36 -7.60
CA TRP A 271 3.84 -15.18 -6.72
C TRP A 271 5.13 -15.44 -7.50
N GLU A 272 6.24 -14.92 -7.02
CA GLU A 272 7.57 -15.11 -7.61
C GLU A 272 8.57 -15.60 -6.57
N ILE A 273 9.62 -16.28 -7.03
CA ILE A 273 10.82 -16.61 -6.25
C ILE A 273 11.95 -15.75 -6.76
N THR A 274 12.58 -15.01 -5.86
CA THR A 274 13.76 -14.16 -6.04
C THR A 274 14.92 -14.69 -5.19
N MET A 275 16.10 -14.14 -5.40
CA MET A 275 17.26 -14.37 -4.53
C MET A 275 17.44 -13.15 -3.65
N ASP A 276 17.79 -13.37 -2.40
CA ASP A 276 18.30 -12.34 -1.51
C ASP A 276 19.51 -12.90 -0.75
N ASP A 277 20.25 -12.05 -0.03
CA ASP A 277 21.37 -12.50 0.77
C ASP A 277 20.90 -13.55 1.80
N GLY A 278 21.55 -14.71 1.80
CA GLY A 278 21.26 -15.83 2.71
C GLY A 278 20.03 -16.70 2.38
N CYS A 279 19.15 -16.29 1.46
CA CYS A 279 17.89 -17.00 1.23
C CYS A 279 17.32 -16.90 -0.21
N LEU A 280 16.33 -17.74 -0.49
CA LEU A 280 15.37 -17.52 -1.57
C LEU A 280 14.15 -16.84 -0.98
N GLU A 281 13.78 -15.71 -1.53
CA GLU A 281 12.62 -14.93 -1.10
C GLU A 281 11.46 -15.19 -2.05
N THR A 282 10.23 -15.20 -1.53
CA THR A 282 9.04 -15.13 -2.39
C THR A 282 8.43 -13.75 -2.37
N ARG A 283 7.78 -13.32 -3.43
CA ARG A 283 6.94 -12.10 -3.42
C ARG A 283 5.58 -12.40 -4.02
N THR A 284 4.50 -11.98 -3.36
CA THR A 284 3.13 -12.26 -3.82
C THR A 284 2.49 -11.05 -4.50
N ALA A 285 1.50 -11.31 -5.35
CA ALA A 285 0.59 -10.28 -5.82
C ALA A 285 -0.08 -9.58 -4.62
N PRO A 286 -0.28 -8.24 -4.66
CA PRO A 286 -1.10 -7.55 -3.68
C PRO A 286 -2.48 -8.18 -3.59
N THR A 287 -2.85 -8.65 -2.41
CA THR A 287 -4.08 -9.42 -2.18
C THR A 287 -4.76 -8.90 -0.93
N SER A 288 -6.08 -8.72 -0.94
CA SER A 288 -6.76 -8.29 0.27
C SER A 288 -6.66 -9.35 1.36
N VAL A 289 -6.69 -8.98 2.64
CA VAL A 289 -6.68 -9.94 3.75
C VAL A 289 -7.83 -10.96 3.61
N GLY A 290 -9.02 -10.52 3.20
CA GLY A 290 -10.13 -11.42 2.89
C GLY A 290 -9.87 -12.28 1.65
N GLY A 291 -9.17 -11.76 0.64
CA GLY A 291 -8.75 -12.49 -0.55
C GLY A 291 -7.72 -13.58 -0.25
N MET A 292 -6.85 -13.40 0.76
CA MET A 292 -5.93 -14.43 1.23
C MET A 292 -6.66 -15.67 1.76
N GLN A 293 -7.95 -15.55 2.11
CA GLN A 293 -8.81 -16.66 2.54
C GLN A 293 -9.51 -17.38 1.40
N ALA A 294 -9.39 -16.89 0.16
CA ALA A 294 -9.96 -17.59 -0.98
C ALA A 294 -9.33 -18.98 -1.07
N GLY A 295 -10.16 -20.03 -1.21
CA GLY A 295 -9.68 -21.41 -1.09
C GLY A 295 -8.57 -21.80 -2.07
N HIS A 296 -8.47 -21.13 -3.22
CA HIS A 296 -7.35 -21.32 -4.15
C HIS A 296 -6.06 -20.62 -3.67
N VAL A 297 -6.13 -19.42 -3.11
CA VAL A 297 -4.96 -18.71 -2.56
C VAL A 297 -4.41 -19.44 -1.34
N ASP A 298 -5.29 -19.83 -0.40
CA ASP A 298 -4.94 -20.67 0.75
C ASP A 298 -4.23 -21.96 0.31
N PHE A 299 -4.83 -22.69 -0.64
CA PHE A 299 -4.23 -23.90 -1.21
C PHE A 299 -2.83 -23.62 -1.78
N ILE A 300 -2.66 -22.56 -2.58
CA ILE A 300 -1.39 -22.25 -3.22
C ILE A 300 -0.33 -21.90 -2.17
N ILE A 301 -0.65 -21.07 -1.17
CA ILE A 301 0.31 -20.72 -0.12
C ILE A 301 0.72 -21.98 0.66
N ARG A 302 -0.24 -22.77 1.17
CA ARG A 302 0.07 -23.97 1.96
C ARG A 302 0.85 -25.01 1.16
N ARG A 303 0.36 -25.35 -0.03
CA ARG A 303 0.85 -26.49 -0.80
C ARG A 303 2.00 -26.08 -1.70
N HIS A 304 1.80 -25.07 -2.55
CA HIS A 304 2.77 -24.77 -3.60
C HIS A 304 3.94 -23.92 -3.09
N ILE A 305 3.71 -23.07 -2.09
CA ILE A 305 4.78 -22.29 -1.48
C ILE A 305 5.46 -23.13 -0.39
N PHE A 306 4.82 -23.33 0.77
CA PHE A 306 5.49 -23.95 1.92
C PHE A 306 5.84 -25.44 1.73
N GLU A 307 4.87 -26.29 1.41
CA GLU A 307 5.14 -27.75 1.31
C GLU A 307 6.11 -28.11 0.17
N LEU A 308 6.03 -27.44 -0.98
CA LEU A 308 6.95 -27.71 -2.09
C LEU A 308 8.34 -27.09 -1.91
N ALA A 309 8.48 -26.01 -1.13
CA ALA A 309 9.79 -25.53 -0.69
C ALA A 309 10.49 -26.60 0.17
N GLU A 310 9.77 -27.16 1.16
CA GLU A 310 10.27 -28.25 2.03
C GLU A 310 10.71 -29.47 1.22
N LYS A 311 9.89 -29.90 0.26
CA LYS A 311 10.25 -31.00 -0.65
C LYS A 311 11.45 -30.69 -1.54
N SER A 312 11.82 -29.42 -1.70
CA SER A 312 13.03 -28.98 -2.40
C SER A 312 14.24 -28.85 -1.46
N GLY A 313 14.09 -29.29 -0.22
CA GLY A 313 15.11 -29.22 0.82
C GLY A 313 15.40 -27.79 1.25
N LEU A 314 14.39 -26.92 1.19
CA LEU A 314 14.41 -25.56 1.72
C LEU A 314 13.49 -25.50 2.93
N HIS A 315 13.74 -24.64 3.90
CA HIS A 315 12.87 -24.44 5.04
C HIS A 315 12.79 -22.96 5.39
N VAL A 316 11.74 -22.58 6.11
CA VAL A 316 11.64 -21.26 6.71
C VAL A 316 12.69 -21.16 7.81
N ASP A 317 13.48 -20.09 7.81
CA ASP A 317 14.47 -19.82 8.84
C ASP A 317 14.05 -18.56 9.60
N GLN A 318 13.62 -18.76 10.85
CA GLN A 318 13.18 -17.70 11.75
C GLN A 318 14.33 -17.08 12.53
N SER A 319 15.58 -17.50 12.29
CA SER A 319 16.74 -16.85 12.88
C SER A 319 17.06 -15.54 12.16
N ILE A 320 17.79 -14.65 12.84
CA ILE A 320 18.28 -13.40 12.26
C ILE A 320 19.20 -13.61 11.04
N PHE A 321 19.72 -14.84 10.85
CA PHE A 321 20.61 -15.20 9.75
C PHE A 321 19.84 -15.68 8.50
N GLY A 322 18.57 -16.05 8.66
CA GLY A 322 17.74 -16.67 7.63
C GLY A 322 16.97 -15.73 6.71
N GLY A 323 16.98 -14.43 7.04
CA GLY A 323 16.13 -13.41 6.43
C GLY A 323 14.78 -13.30 7.17
N GLY A 324 14.40 -12.08 7.56
CA GLY A 324 13.10 -11.81 8.17
C GLY A 324 11.95 -12.06 7.20
N GLY A 325 10.75 -12.29 7.73
CA GLY A 325 9.55 -12.23 6.91
C GLY A 325 9.15 -10.77 6.74
N HIS A 326 8.75 -10.35 5.54
CA HIS A 326 8.19 -9.02 5.36
C HIS A 326 6.69 -9.09 5.08
N ILE A 327 5.94 -8.21 5.73
CA ILE A 327 4.53 -7.97 5.40
C ILE A 327 4.40 -6.52 4.96
N SER A 328 4.03 -6.33 3.70
CA SER A 328 3.70 -5.03 3.15
C SER A 328 2.21 -4.77 3.24
N VAL A 329 1.81 -3.61 3.72
CA VAL A 329 0.44 -3.10 3.68
C VAL A 329 0.37 -1.94 2.69
N ASP A 330 -0.52 -2.06 1.71
CA ASP A 330 -0.75 -1.02 0.72
C ASP A 330 -1.39 0.24 1.37
N SER A 331 -0.82 1.40 1.07
CA SER A 331 -1.19 2.67 1.67
C SER A 331 -2.60 3.10 1.30
N GLU A 332 -3.03 2.85 0.07
CA GLU A 332 -4.34 3.29 -0.42
C GLU A 332 -5.46 2.49 0.27
N SER A 333 -5.34 1.17 0.27
CA SER A 333 -6.28 0.27 0.92
C SER A 333 -6.18 0.26 2.44
N ALA A 334 -5.10 0.75 3.06
CA ALA A 334 -5.02 0.91 4.52
C ALA A 334 -5.56 2.26 5.01
N PHE A 335 -5.14 3.36 4.38
CA PHE A 335 -5.36 4.72 4.88
C PHE A 335 -6.28 5.56 4.01
N GLY A 336 -6.57 5.16 2.76
CA GLY A 336 -7.42 5.93 1.85
C GLY A 336 -6.89 7.34 1.58
N GLY A 337 -5.56 7.54 1.61
CA GLY A 337 -4.96 8.87 1.52
C GLY A 337 -5.15 9.75 2.76
N SER A 338 -5.78 9.29 3.84
CA SER A 338 -5.90 10.05 5.09
C SER A 338 -4.55 10.17 5.79
N VAL A 339 -4.08 11.41 5.96
CA VAL A 339 -2.88 11.71 6.76
C VAL A 339 -3.09 11.31 8.22
N GLU A 340 -4.27 11.60 8.78
CA GLU A 340 -4.61 11.31 10.17
C GLU A 340 -4.57 9.80 10.48
N LEU A 341 -5.15 8.95 9.63
CA LEU A 341 -5.07 7.49 9.82
C LEU A 341 -3.64 6.97 9.73
N PHE A 342 -2.85 7.47 8.78
CA PHE A 342 -1.43 7.11 8.65
C PHE A 342 -0.65 7.49 9.92
N VAL A 343 -0.74 8.76 10.35
CA VAL A 343 -0.03 9.28 11.53
C VAL A 343 -0.42 8.55 12.80
N LYS A 344 -1.71 8.29 13.01
CA LYS A 344 -2.20 7.56 14.19
C LYS A 344 -1.74 6.11 14.19
N SER A 345 -1.71 5.46 13.03
CA SER A 345 -1.18 4.10 12.89
C SER A 345 0.32 4.06 13.23
N MET A 346 1.12 4.95 12.64
CA MET A 346 2.56 5.06 12.93
C MET A 346 2.83 5.28 14.43
N ARG A 347 2.09 6.20 15.04
CA ARG A 347 2.20 6.46 16.49
C ARG A 347 1.91 5.20 17.30
N MET A 348 0.83 4.50 16.98
CA MET A 348 0.44 3.29 17.70
C MET A 348 1.46 2.16 17.57
N TRP A 349 2.07 1.99 16.39
CA TRP A 349 3.13 1.00 16.20
C TRP A 349 4.37 1.34 17.02
N GLU A 350 4.82 2.61 16.97
CA GLU A 350 5.98 3.09 17.73
C GLU A 350 5.73 3.13 19.25
N GLU A 351 4.49 3.30 19.73
CA GLU A 351 4.16 3.25 21.16
C GLU A 351 3.99 1.81 21.68
N LYS A 352 3.56 0.89 20.82
CA LYS A 352 3.28 -0.51 21.17
C LYS A 352 4.38 -1.47 20.67
N TRP A 353 5.53 -0.97 20.23
CA TRP A 353 6.57 -1.78 19.60
C TRP A 353 7.07 -2.94 20.48
N GLU A 354 7.12 -2.78 21.81
CA GLU A 354 7.50 -3.90 22.70
C GLU A 354 6.50 -5.07 22.62
N LYS A 355 5.21 -4.77 22.48
CA LYS A 355 4.16 -5.79 22.26
C LYS A 355 4.25 -6.40 20.87
N TRP A 356 4.69 -5.61 19.88
CA TRP A 356 4.98 -6.10 18.55
C TRP A 356 6.11 -7.14 18.61
N VAL A 357 7.22 -6.80 19.24
CA VAL A 357 8.35 -7.71 19.48
C VAL A 357 7.91 -8.95 20.24
N GLU A 358 7.07 -8.83 21.28
CA GLU A 358 6.52 -9.97 22.01
C GLU A 358 5.67 -10.89 21.11
N ARG A 359 4.91 -10.32 20.19
CA ARG A 359 4.02 -11.08 19.29
C ARG A 359 4.79 -11.81 18.20
N PHE A 360 5.79 -11.18 17.60
CA PHE A 360 6.46 -11.68 16.40
C PHE A 360 7.86 -12.24 16.66
N GLY A 361 8.44 -12.00 17.83
CA GLY A 361 9.74 -12.50 18.25
C GLY A 361 9.61 -13.65 19.25
N ASP A 362 9.24 -14.85 18.79
CA ASP A 362 9.31 -16.03 19.66
C ASP A 362 10.76 -16.30 20.10
N ALA A 363 10.91 -16.82 21.32
CA ALA A 363 12.19 -16.99 21.99
C ALA A 363 13.15 -17.99 21.28
N PRO A 364 14.49 -17.80 21.39
CA PRO A 364 15.16 -16.75 22.16
C PRO A 364 15.26 -15.43 21.40
N ARG A 365 14.87 -14.37 22.13
CA ARG A 365 14.79 -12.93 21.81
C ARG A 365 16.05 -12.33 21.17
N GLU A 366 16.28 -12.60 19.91
CA GLU A 366 17.14 -11.74 19.11
C GLU A 366 16.26 -10.73 18.39
N LYS A 367 16.20 -9.51 18.95
CA LYS A 367 15.71 -8.35 18.20
C LYS A 367 16.58 -8.25 16.95
N ASP A 368 15.99 -8.12 15.76
CA ASP A 368 16.76 -7.81 14.57
C ASP A 368 17.19 -6.34 14.59
N THR A 369 18.10 -6.05 15.51
CA THR A 369 18.61 -4.69 15.73
C THR A 369 19.50 -4.20 14.58
N VAL A 370 19.77 -5.05 13.59
CA VAL A 370 20.59 -4.70 12.43
C VAL A 370 19.71 -4.37 11.23
N ASN A 371 18.75 -5.23 10.88
CA ASN A 371 17.95 -5.05 9.66
C ASN A 371 16.55 -4.47 9.92
N ALA A 372 16.07 -4.49 11.17
CA ALA A 372 14.75 -3.98 11.50
C ALA A 372 14.67 -3.34 12.90
N PRO A 373 15.62 -2.48 13.33
CA PRO A 373 15.49 -1.78 14.61
C PRO A 373 14.22 -0.90 14.67
N TRP A 374 13.62 -0.87 15.85
CA TRP A 374 12.62 0.15 16.22
C TRP A 374 13.30 1.45 16.64
N THR A 375 12.59 2.57 16.51
CA THR A 375 13.09 3.87 17.00
C THR A 375 13.48 3.80 18.47
N GLY A 376 12.69 3.10 19.29
CA GLY A 376 12.94 2.89 20.71
C GLY A 376 14.18 2.05 21.03
N ASP A 377 14.66 1.24 20.09
CA ASP A 377 15.85 0.39 20.26
C ASP A 377 17.17 1.10 19.90
N LEU A 378 17.10 2.25 19.24
CA LEU A 378 18.29 3.00 18.83
C LEU A 378 19.06 3.56 20.04
N PRO A 379 20.36 3.89 19.88
CA PRO A 379 21.08 4.67 20.88
C PRO A 379 20.30 5.95 21.20
N GLN A 380 20.00 6.21 22.48
CA GLN A 380 19.11 7.31 22.89
C GLN A 380 17.64 7.14 22.42
N GLY A 381 17.17 5.90 22.28
CA GLY A 381 15.86 5.54 21.74
C GLY A 381 14.68 6.29 22.36
N GLU A 382 14.65 6.52 23.68
CA GLU A 382 13.60 7.34 24.33
C GLU A 382 13.53 8.77 23.76
N THR A 383 14.69 9.38 23.49
CA THR A 383 14.75 10.73 22.89
C THR A 383 14.30 10.68 21.43
N HIS A 384 14.74 9.69 20.66
CA HIS A 384 14.33 9.52 19.27
C HIS A 384 12.82 9.27 19.15
N LEU A 385 12.27 8.39 19.98
CA LEU A 385 10.84 8.09 20.01
C LEU A 385 10.02 9.34 20.32
N ARG A 386 10.43 10.15 21.31
CA ARG A 386 9.78 11.43 21.60
C ARG A 386 9.84 12.38 20.39
N ASN A 387 11.00 12.51 19.75
CA ASN A 387 11.14 13.39 18.58
C ASN A 387 10.23 12.96 17.42
N VAL A 388 10.09 11.64 17.21
CA VAL A 388 9.15 11.08 16.22
C VAL A 388 7.70 11.41 16.61
N GLN A 389 7.32 11.25 17.88
CA GLN A 389 5.98 11.59 18.37
C GLN A 389 5.65 13.09 18.22
N GLU A 390 6.63 13.97 18.47
CA GLU A 390 6.52 15.41 18.25
C GLU A 390 6.29 15.71 16.76
N LEU A 391 7.11 15.16 15.87
CA LEU A 391 6.94 15.31 14.42
C LEU A 391 5.57 14.81 13.92
N LEU A 392 5.14 13.64 14.39
CA LEU A 392 3.81 13.10 14.07
C LEU A 392 2.69 14.04 14.55
N THR A 393 2.87 14.70 15.71
CA THR A 393 1.91 15.69 16.21
C THR A 393 1.85 16.93 15.31
N GLU A 394 2.99 17.42 14.84
CA GLU A 394 3.06 18.54 13.89
C GLU A 394 2.39 18.19 12.56
N ILE A 395 2.71 17.03 11.97
CA ILE A 395 2.10 16.57 10.72
C ILE A 395 0.59 16.50 10.86
N LEU A 396 0.08 15.93 11.96
CA LEU A 396 -1.36 15.84 12.21
C LEU A 396 -2.00 17.22 12.32
N ALA A 397 -1.36 18.15 13.03
CA ALA A 397 -1.84 19.52 13.15
C ALA A 397 -1.90 20.23 11.78
N ASP A 398 -0.94 19.99 10.90
CA ASP A 398 -0.90 20.56 9.55
C ASP A 398 -1.99 19.95 8.66
N ALA A 399 -2.25 18.64 8.79
CA ALA A 399 -3.32 17.96 8.08
C ALA A 399 -4.68 18.52 8.48
N HIS A 400 -4.90 18.79 9.78
CA HIS A 400 -6.13 19.43 10.28
C HIS A 400 -6.33 20.87 9.80
N ARG A 401 -5.26 21.52 9.32
CA ARG A 401 -5.32 22.84 8.68
C ARG A 401 -5.38 22.76 7.16
N GLY A 402 -5.32 21.57 6.57
CA GLY A 402 -5.31 21.37 5.12
C GLY A 402 -4.00 21.81 4.46
N ASP A 403 -2.90 21.82 5.24
CA ASP A 403 -1.58 22.30 4.82
C ASP A 403 -0.63 21.15 4.41
N VAL A 404 -1.01 19.88 4.59
CA VAL A 404 -0.20 18.71 4.19
C VAL A 404 -1.06 17.55 3.69
N ASP A 405 -0.57 16.86 2.66
CA ASP A 405 -1.12 15.60 2.14
C ASP A 405 -0.32 14.38 2.64
N LEU A 406 -0.79 13.19 2.31
CA LEU A 406 -0.10 11.96 2.71
C LEU A 406 1.34 11.87 2.15
N PRO A 407 1.61 12.13 0.86
CA PRO A 407 2.98 12.24 0.35
C PRO A 407 3.87 13.23 1.11
N GLY A 408 3.37 14.42 1.45
CA GLY A 408 4.10 15.43 2.23
C GLY A 408 4.40 14.97 3.65
N ALA A 409 3.43 14.34 4.31
CA ALA A 409 3.59 13.74 5.62
C ALA A 409 4.67 12.63 5.62
N VAL A 410 4.60 11.73 4.64
CA VAL A 410 5.59 10.65 4.44
C VAL A 410 6.97 11.22 4.22
N ARG A 411 7.15 12.21 3.33
CA ARG A 411 8.45 12.84 3.07
C ARG A 411 9.07 13.42 4.34
N ARG A 412 8.28 14.10 5.17
CA ARG A 412 8.75 14.64 6.46
C ARG A 412 9.21 13.53 7.40
N LEU A 413 8.42 12.48 7.53
CA LEU A 413 8.74 11.35 8.40
C LEU A 413 9.98 10.60 7.91
N GLN A 414 10.08 10.30 6.62
CA GLN A 414 11.27 9.68 6.03
C GLN A 414 12.52 10.53 6.21
N ALA A 415 12.44 11.85 5.99
CA ALA A 415 13.58 12.75 6.21
C ALA A 415 14.07 12.68 7.66
N HIS A 416 13.15 12.56 8.62
CA HIS A 416 13.49 12.35 10.03
C HIS A 416 14.13 10.97 10.27
N MET A 417 13.56 9.90 9.72
CA MET A 417 14.08 8.53 9.86
C MET A 417 15.50 8.39 9.27
N VAL A 418 15.79 9.04 8.14
CA VAL A 418 17.13 9.10 7.55
C VAL A 418 18.13 9.81 8.47
N ALA A 419 17.69 10.70 9.35
CA ALA A 419 18.57 11.40 10.29
C ALA A 419 18.86 10.59 11.57
N LEU A 420 18.13 9.49 11.81
CA LEU A 420 18.35 8.66 12.99
C LEU A 420 19.69 7.92 12.93
N PRO A 421 20.32 7.67 14.09
CA PRO A 421 21.53 6.86 14.14
C PRO A 421 21.20 5.40 13.78
N LEU A 422 22.22 4.68 13.29
CA LEU A 422 22.13 3.22 13.24
C LEU A 422 22.15 2.65 14.65
N HIS A 423 21.61 1.44 14.82
CA HIS A 423 21.76 0.70 16.06
C HIS A 423 23.24 0.51 16.42
N ARG A 424 23.56 0.44 17.72
CA ARG A 424 24.96 0.29 18.19
C ARG A 424 25.64 -0.98 17.65
N ASP A 425 24.84 -2.01 17.39
CA ASP A 425 25.30 -3.33 16.93
C ASP A 425 25.21 -3.48 15.39
N ALA A 426 24.89 -2.39 14.67
CA ALA A 426 24.90 -2.39 13.20
C ALA A 426 26.25 -2.86 12.64
N THR A 427 26.20 -3.76 11.66
CA THR A 427 27.40 -4.35 11.03
C THR A 427 28.23 -3.29 10.30
N GLN A 428 29.53 -3.55 10.12
CA GLN A 428 30.40 -2.64 9.38
C GLN A 428 29.93 -2.44 7.94
N ASN A 429 29.43 -3.49 7.28
CA ASN A 429 28.88 -3.41 5.93
C ASN A 429 27.67 -2.45 5.86
N LEU A 430 26.74 -2.56 6.82
CA LEU A 430 25.60 -1.66 6.91
C LEU A 430 26.04 -0.21 7.15
N ARG A 431 27.02 0.00 8.05
CA ARG A 431 27.59 1.34 8.31
C ARG A 431 28.21 1.95 7.06
N GLU A 432 28.97 1.18 6.30
CA GLU A 432 29.60 1.62 5.04
C GLU A 432 28.54 1.94 3.98
N LYS A 433 27.54 1.06 3.82
CA LYS A 433 26.41 1.25 2.90
C LYS A 433 25.67 2.56 3.20
N VAL A 434 25.26 2.76 4.46
CA VAL A 434 24.54 3.96 4.90
C VAL A 434 25.41 5.22 4.90
N ALA A 435 26.73 5.09 5.08
CA ALA A 435 27.65 6.23 4.95
C ALA A 435 27.73 6.72 3.50
N GLY A 436 27.65 5.82 2.51
CA GLY A 436 27.57 6.17 1.09
C GLY A 436 26.17 6.57 0.62
N HIS A 437 25.14 5.99 1.24
CA HIS A 437 23.73 6.12 0.87
C HIS A 437 22.85 6.32 2.13
N PRO A 438 22.80 7.52 2.72
CA PRO A 438 22.04 7.78 3.94
C PRO A 438 20.57 7.36 3.87
N GLU A 439 19.96 7.42 2.69
CA GLU A 439 18.59 7.01 2.38
C GLU A 439 18.33 5.53 2.63
N ASP A 440 19.36 4.67 2.53
CA ASP A 440 19.25 3.23 2.77
C ASP A 440 18.84 2.93 4.22
N ARG A 441 18.94 3.90 5.15
CA ARG A 441 18.42 3.73 6.51
C ARG A 441 16.94 3.38 6.55
N LEU A 442 16.14 3.90 5.62
CA LEU A 442 14.70 3.64 5.55
C LEU A 442 14.42 2.15 5.33
N HIS A 443 15.26 1.50 4.54
CA HIS A 443 15.18 0.07 4.24
C HIS A 443 15.40 -0.79 5.49
N TYR A 444 16.13 -0.31 6.50
CA TYR A 444 16.45 -1.09 7.70
C TYR A 444 15.74 -0.56 8.95
N GLN A 445 14.45 -0.22 8.83
CA GLN A 445 13.60 0.11 9.98
C GLN A 445 12.53 -0.96 10.16
N ALA A 446 12.13 -1.21 11.41
CA ALA A 446 11.04 -2.15 11.72
C ALA A 446 9.76 -1.83 10.94
N VAL A 447 9.43 -0.54 10.85
CA VAL A 447 8.38 0.00 9.98
C VAL A 447 9.07 0.76 8.83
N ASN A 448 9.29 0.05 7.74
CA ASN A 448 9.94 0.56 6.55
C ASN A 448 8.96 1.41 5.73
N LEU A 449 9.39 2.64 5.44
CA LEU A 449 8.63 3.63 4.67
C LEU A 449 9.22 3.90 3.29
N GLU A 450 10.29 3.23 2.86
CA GLU A 450 11.03 3.54 1.61
C GLU A 450 10.10 3.60 0.39
N HIS A 451 9.10 2.73 0.35
CA HIS A 451 8.16 2.61 -0.76
C HIS A 451 6.99 3.60 -0.70
N MET A 452 6.79 4.31 0.40
CA MET A 452 5.65 5.23 0.57
C MET A 452 5.74 6.48 -0.33
N ASN A 453 6.91 6.79 -0.89
CA ASN A 453 7.10 7.88 -1.86
C ASN A 453 6.96 7.44 -3.32
N ALA A 454 6.52 6.21 -3.61
CA ALA A 454 6.31 5.77 -4.97
C ALA A 454 5.35 6.72 -5.73
N GLU A 455 5.67 7.00 -6.99
CA GLU A 455 4.89 7.93 -7.82
C GLU A 455 3.43 7.50 -7.93
N SER A 456 3.20 6.22 -8.20
CA SER A 456 1.86 5.62 -8.26
C SER A 456 1.34 5.25 -6.88
N ALA A 457 0.12 5.70 -6.55
CA ALA A 457 -0.53 5.44 -5.28
C ALA A 457 -0.59 3.95 -4.92
N GLY A 458 -0.96 3.08 -5.87
CA GLY A 458 -1.04 1.62 -5.66
C GLY A 458 0.31 0.89 -5.53
N SER A 459 1.43 1.62 -5.57
CA SER A 459 2.77 1.08 -5.25
C SER A 459 3.29 1.57 -3.90
N ARG A 460 2.54 2.45 -3.22
CA ARG A 460 2.91 2.98 -1.91
C ARG A 460 2.53 1.96 -0.85
N ARG A 461 3.52 1.50 -0.09
CA ARG A 461 3.34 0.47 0.93
C ARG A 461 4.16 0.77 2.16
N VAL A 462 3.58 0.50 3.33
CA VAL A 462 4.32 0.37 4.58
C VAL A 462 4.74 -1.08 4.69
N GLU A 463 6.02 -1.32 4.92
CA GLU A 463 6.54 -2.67 5.09
C GLU A 463 6.93 -2.89 6.55
N PHE A 464 6.46 -3.99 7.13
CA PHE A 464 6.85 -4.44 8.45
C PHE A 464 7.95 -5.49 8.31
N ARG A 465 9.11 -5.17 8.85
CA ARG A 465 10.34 -5.98 8.72
C ARG A 465 10.73 -6.72 9.99
N ASP A 466 10.37 -6.17 11.15
CA ASP A 466 10.58 -6.84 12.44
C ASP A 466 9.45 -7.86 12.67
N ILE A 467 9.35 -8.82 11.75
CA ILE A 467 8.45 -9.97 11.81
C ILE A 467 9.29 -11.20 11.45
N GLN A 468 9.21 -12.25 12.28
CA GLN A 468 9.82 -13.53 11.93
C GLN A 468 9.21 -14.10 10.64
N ALA A 469 10.04 -14.77 9.85
CA ALA A 469 9.56 -15.52 8.69
C ALA A 469 8.44 -16.48 9.12
N GLN A 470 7.31 -16.46 8.41
CA GLN A 470 6.15 -17.24 8.83
C GLN A 470 6.35 -18.72 8.48
N GLN A 471 6.15 -19.63 9.43
CA GLN A 471 6.31 -21.09 9.23
C GLN A 471 5.25 -21.68 8.28
N GLY A 472 4.17 -20.94 8.02
CA GLY A 472 3.11 -21.37 7.14
C GLY A 472 1.94 -20.41 7.12
N TYR A 473 0.92 -20.78 6.35
CA TYR A 473 -0.29 -19.99 6.14
C TYR A 473 -1.01 -19.59 7.44
N ASP A 474 -1.12 -20.51 8.41
CA ASP A 474 -1.85 -20.22 9.65
C ASP A 474 -1.16 -19.14 10.50
N GLN A 475 0.19 -19.15 10.54
CA GLN A 475 0.95 -18.10 11.20
C GLN A 475 0.78 -16.78 10.46
N LEU A 476 0.91 -16.77 9.12
CA LEU A 476 0.64 -15.60 8.29
C LEU A 476 -0.73 -14.98 8.60
N MET A 477 -1.79 -15.78 8.62
CA MET A 477 -3.12 -15.26 8.91
C MET A 477 -3.23 -14.75 10.36
N GLY A 478 -2.58 -15.40 11.32
CA GLY A 478 -2.47 -14.88 12.69
C GLY A 478 -1.78 -13.51 12.76
N ASP A 479 -0.73 -13.33 11.96
CA ASP A 479 0.06 -12.11 11.89
C ASP A 479 -0.71 -10.98 11.20
N LEU A 480 -1.36 -11.27 10.08
CA LEU A 480 -2.26 -10.35 9.39
C LEU A 480 -3.45 -9.93 10.27
N ARG A 481 -3.98 -10.82 11.10
CA ARG A 481 -5.01 -10.47 12.08
C ARG A 481 -4.49 -9.45 13.08
N HIS A 482 -3.31 -9.70 13.67
CA HIS A 482 -2.73 -8.79 14.67
C HIS A 482 -2.44 -7.39 14.09
N ILE A 483 -1.85 -7.33 12.89
CA ILE A 483 -1.63 -6.07 12.18
C ILE A 483 -2.97 -5.37 11.90
N GLY A 484 -3.98 -6.15 11.50
CA GLY A 484 -5.34 -5.68 11.28
C GLY A 484 -5.98 -5.10 12.55
N ASP A 485 -5.79 -5.73 13.71
CA ASP A 485 -6.30 -5.25 15.00
C ASP A 485 -5.69 -3.88 15.36
N LEU A 486 -4.37 -3.72 15.18
CA LEU A 486 -3.68 -2.46 15.46
C LEU A 486 -4.16 -1.31 14.55
N LEU A 487 -4.34 -1.60 13.26
CA LEU A 487 -4.90 -0.64 12.32
C LEU A 487 -6.37 -0.32 12.62
N GLN A 488 -7.15 -1.30 13.09
CA GLN A 488 -8.54 -1.10 13.47
C GLN A 488 -8.67 -0.25 14.75
N ASP A 489 -7.80 -0.46 15.73
CA ASP A 489 -7.70 0.40 16.92
C ASP A 489 -7.43 1.86 16.51
N ALA A 490 -6.51 2.06 15.56
CA ALA A 490 -6.21 3.40 15.03
C ALA A 490 -7.44 4.04 14.39
N ARG A 491 -8.23 3.26 13.61
CA ARG A 491 -9.49 3.74 13.03
C ARG A 491 -10.49 4.16 14.11
N TYR A 492 -10.67 3.37 15.17
CA TYR A 492 -11.57 3.74 16.27
C TYR A 492 -11.13 5.03 16.96
N SER A 493 -9.84 5.17 17.29
CA SER A 493 -9.32 6.41 17.87
C SER A 493 -9.56 7.62 16.95
N VAL A 494 -9.38 7.46 15.64
CA VAL A 494 -9.59 8.54 14.67
C VAL A 494 -11.05 8.91 14.51
N VAL A 495 -11.98 7.95 14.56
CA VAL A 495 -13.41 8.24 14.53
C VAL A 495 -13.80 9.11 15.73
N ASP A 496 -13.35 8.76 16.94
CA ASP A 496 -13.67 9.51 18.15
C ASP A 496 -13.07 10.94 18.11
N ASP A 497 -11.81 11.06 17.68
CA ASP A 497 -11.13 12.35 17.53
C ASP A 497 -11.80 13.23 16.47
N GLN A 498 -12.17 12.64 15.33
CA GLN A 498 -12.86 13.33 14.26
C GLN A 498 -14.23 13.84 14.71
N GLN A 499 -15.03 13.00 15.38
CA GLN A 499 -16.35 13.41 15.88
C GLN A 499 -16.23 14.58 16.87
N THR A 500 -15.26 14.50 17.80
CA THR A 500 -14.98 15.56 18.76
C THR A 500 -14.57 16.85 18.06
N ARG A 501 -13.70 16.77 17.05
CA ARG A 501 -13.22 17.91 16.27
C ARG A 501 -14.34 18.55 15.44
N LEU A 502 -15.18 17.76 14.78
CA LEU A 502 -16.30 18.26 14.00
C LEU A 502 -17.36 18.92 14.87
N ALA A 503 -17.68 18.34 16.03
CA ALA A 503 -18.60 18.96 17.00
C ALA A 503 -18.05 20.29 17.56
N LYS A 504 -16.73 20.37 17.80
CA LYS A 504 -16.08 21.63 18.23
C LYS A 504 -16.06 22.67 17.11
N ARG A 505 -15.88 22.26 15.86
CA ARG A 505 -15.82 23.14 14.68
C ARG A 505 -17.20 23.68 14.30
N HIS A 506 -18.25 22.89 14.52
CA HIS A 506 -19.64 23.18 14.14
C HIS A 506 -20.60 22.88 15.31
N PRO A 507 -20.69 23.78 16.31
CA PRO A 507 -21.43 23.54 17.55
C PRO A 507 -22.96 23.54 17.42
#